data_AF-A0A350D630-F1
#
_entry.id   AF-A0A350D630-F1
#
_cell.length_a   1.000
_cell.length_b   1.000
_cell.length_c   1.000
_cell.angle_alpha   90.00
_cell.angle_beta   90.00
_cell.angle_gamma   90.00
#
_symmetry.space_group_name_H-M   'P 1'
#
loop_
_entity.id
_entity.type
_entity.pdbx_description
1 polymer ?
#
loop_
_entity_poly.entity_id
_entity_poly.type
_entity_poly.pdbx_seq_one_letter_code
_entity_poly.pdbx_strand_id
1 'polypeptide(L)'
;YELIISNLPEPSSAQINRFYTVEFFAIIKERLASDGVFSFVVPSSENYISDEQASLLATFYYSLKSVFSRVTVIPGDNNIFLASEGPVEDSDQALSERWHQAGLNTTFFRPELLPGRLSPAKKQYLMDRIQTVKQPRLNHDSHPISYFFSALLWSKQFKGPELKVLSQLLKVKRFWLFDFPLLLVLLIMVVSSLRKKDRLVQYLLPLWLMGFTTMVTEIGLILAFQSKLGFIYGKISLLFTMFMFGLYSGSKLAQKSAARGGLKLLAVIQAGFVLLLAASQLAKSSEIEAVYYLLLLTMGVLGGAIFSVGNTLLLNWRTSYGLGYALDLFGSFLGALLASSVFIPLLGLDLLFLLLILLNSFGLIYLLVKDLA
;
A
#
# COMPACT_ATOMS: atom_id res chain seq x y z
N TYR A 1 8.31 -13.71 26.68
CA TYR A 1 7.60 -12.72 27.52
C TYR A 1 6.28 -13.31 27.98
N GLU A 2 5.88 -13.14 29.24
CA GLU A 2 4.55 -13.55 29.71
C GLU A 2 3.46 -12.57 29.28
N LEU A 3 3.82 -11.30 29.13
CA LEU A 3 2.93 -10.24 28.67
C LEU A 3 3.68 -9.35 27.69
N ILE A 4 3.06 -9.06 26.55
CA ILE A 4 3.52 -8.05 25.60
C ILE A 4 2.40 -7.03 25.43
N ILE A 5 2.69 -5.75 25.68
CA ILE A 5 1.75 -4.65 25.46
C ILE A 5 2.30 -3.76 24.35
N SER A 6 1.55 -3.63 23.26
CA SER A 6 1.83 -2.65 22.21
C SER A 6 0.96 -1.42 22.44
N ASN A 7 1.59 -0.33 22.86
CA ASN A 7 0.95 0.97 23.07
C ASN A 7 1.32 1.94 21.94
N LEU A 8 0.94 1.56 20.71
CA LEU A 8 1.12 2.39 19.53
C LEU A 8 -0.19 3.11 19.18
N PRO A 9 -0.09 4.28 18.52
CA PRO A 9 -1.26 4.96 17.98
C PRO A 9 -1.88 4.14 16.85
N GLU A 10 -3.08 4.53 16.42
CA GLU A 10 -3.74 3.96 15.25
C GLU A 10 -2.83 3.91 14.01
N PRO A 11 -3.03 2.94 13.10
CA PRO A 11 -2.21 2.76 11.90
C PRO A 11 -2.46 3.83 10.83
N SER A 12 -2.25 5.10 11.18
CA SER A 12 -2.43 6.28 10.32
C SER A 12 -1.39 6.40 9.21
N SER A 13 -0.28 5.66 9.32
CA SER A 13 0.78 5.62 8.31
C SER A 13 1.20 4.18 8.04
N ALA A 14 1.81 3.92 6.88
CA ALA A 14 2.39 2.62 6.57
C ALA A 14 3.46 2.19 7.59
N GLN A 15 4.11 3.14 8.27
CA GLN A 15 5.13 2.84 9.27
C GLN A 15 4.50 2.26 10.55
N ILE A 16 3.38 2.83 11.00
CA ILE A 16 2.67 2.33 12.19
C ILE A 16 1.87 1.08 11.81
N ASN A 17 1.30 1.02 10.61
CA ASN A 17 0.51 -0.12 10.12
C ASN A 17 1.26 -1.46 10.21
N ARG A 18 2.59 -1.47 10.03
CA ARG A 18 3.42 -2.69 10.15
C ARG A 18 3.29 -3.38 11.52
N PHE A 19 2.85 -2.67 12.56
CA PHE A 19 2.63 -3.23 13.90
C PHE A 19 1.21 -3.79 14.11
N TYR A 20 0.40 -3.81 13.05
CA TYR A 20 -0.96 -4.33 13.03
C TYR A 20 -1.13 -5.38 11.92
N THR A 21 -0.03 -5.94 11.39
CA THR A 21 -0.05 -6.95 10.33
C THR A 21 0.02 -8.37 10.89
N VAL A 22 -0.45 -9.33 10.09
CA VAL A 22 -0.33 -10.77 10.39
C VAL A 22 1.13 -11.16 10.63
N GLU A 23 2.05 -10.62 9.83
CA GLU A 23 3.49 -10.90 9.96
C GLU A 23 4.04 -10.41 11.31
N PHE A 24 3.65 -9.21 11.74
CA PHE A 24 4.04 -8.70 13.06
C PHE A 24 3.43 -9.54 14.19
N PHE A 25 2.16 -9.89 14.10
CA PHE A 25 1.51 -10.75 15.11
C PHE A 25 2.18 -12.12 15.20
N ALA A 26 2.65 -12.69 14.08
CA ALA A 26 3.41 -13.93 14.07
C ALA A 26 4.75 -13.78 14.82
N ILE A 27 5.48 -12.68 14.58
CA ILE A 27 6.71 -12.37 15.33
C ILE A 27 6.41 -12.23 16.83
N ILE A 28 5.30 -11.58 17.20
CA ILE A 28 4.90 -11.46 18.61
C ILE A 28 4.64 -12.83 19.22
N LYS A 29 3.91 -13.72 18.52
CA LYS A 29 3.63 -15.08 18.98
C LYS A 29 4.91 -15.86 19.28
N GLU A 30 5.93 -15.76 18.41
CA GLU A 30 7.23 -16.42 18.61
C GLU A 30 8.00 -15.93 19.85
N ARG A 31 7.73 -14.70 20.31
CA ARG A 31 8.39 -14.10 21.48
C ARG A 31 7.57 -14.23 22.76
N LEU A 32 6.33 -14.72 22.66
CA LEU A 32 5.42 -14.90 23.79
C LEU A 32 5.62 -16.27 24.44
N ALA A 33 5.43 -16.37 25.76
CA ALA A 33 5.35 -17.66 26.45
C ALA A 33 4.09 -18.43 26.01
N SER A 34 4.03 -19.74 26.27
CA SER A 34 2.90 -20.60 25.87
C SER A 34 1.54 -20.05 26.31
N ASP A 35 1.46 -19.56 27.55
CA ASP A 35 0.24 -18.97 28.13
C ASP A 35 0.34 -17.44 28.25
N GLY A 36 1.31 -16.83 27.55
CA GLY A 36 1.47 -15.40 27.59
C GLY A 36 0.34 -14.68 26.85
N VAL A 37 0.15 -13.40 27.15
CA VAL A 37 -0.90 -12.57 26.53
C VAL A 37 -0.28 -11.41 25.77
N PHE A 38 -0.72 -11.21 24.54
CA PHE A 38 -0.45 -10.02 23.77
C PHE A 38 -1.64 -9.06 23.85
N SER A 39 -1.37 -7.77 24.06
CA SER A 39 -2.40 -6.73 24.12
C SER A 39 -2.04 -5.50 23.29
N PHE A 40 -3.05 -4.93 22.64
CA PHE A 40 -2.98 -3.57 22.09
C PHE A 40 -4.35 -2.90 22.16
N VAL A 41 -4.34 -1.59 21.99
CA VAL A 41 -5.53 -0.74 22.12
C VAL A 41 -5.86 -0.11 20.76
N VAL A 42 -7.16 -0.05 20.45
CA VAL A 42 -7.69 0.62 19.26
C VAL A 42 -8.85 1.52 19.67
N PRO A 43 -8.84 2.80 19.27
CA PRO A 43 -9.97 3.69 19.51
C PRO A 43 -11.27 3.16 18.91
N SER A 44 -12.31 3.20 19.72
CA SER A 44 -13.63 2.67 19.40
C SER A 44 -14.74 3.58 19.90
N SER A 45 -15.92 3.02 20.09
CA SER A 45 -17.11 3.70 20.62
C SER A 45 -17.94 2.67 21.37
N GLU A 46 -18.29 2.96 22.61
CA GLU A 46 -19.11 2.05 23.42
C GLU A 46 -20.55 1.95 22.92
N ASN A 47 -21.08 3.05 22.37
CA ASN A 47 -22.52 3.20 22.13
C ASN A 47 -22.91 2.91 20.68
N TYR A 48 -22.00 3.18 19.74
CA TYR A 48 -22.28 3.01 18.32
C TYR A 48 -21.01 2.76 17.53
N ILE A 49 -20.92 1.57 16.95
CA ILE A 49 -19.88 1.21 15.99
C ILE A 49 -20.42 1.47 14.58
N SER A 50 -19.71 2.20 13.72
CA SER A 50 -20.15 2.35 12.31
C SER A 50 -19.72 1.16 11.46
N ASP A 51 -20.23 1.00 10.24
CA ASP A 51 -19.84 -0.11 9.35
C ASP A 51 -18.36 -0.09 8.97
N GLU A 52 -17.80 1.11 8.77
CA GLU A 52 -16.38 1.33 8.52
C GLU A 52 -15.52 0.98 9.74
N GLN A 53 -15.96 1.36 10.94
CA GLN A 53 -15.28 1.00 12.18
C GLN A 53 -15.36 -0.49 12.46
N ALA A 54 -16.52 -1.11 12.19
CA ALA A 54 -16.68 -2.56 12.23
C ALA A 54 -15.72 -3.26 11.25
N SER A 55 -15.53 -2.70 10.05
CA SER A 55 -14.57 -3.22 9.06
C SER A 55 -13.12 -3.14 9.53
N LEU A 56 -12.74 -2.05 10.21
CA LEU A 56 -11.41 -1.93 10.82
C LEU A 56 -11.22 -2.89 11.99
N LEU A 57 -12.19 -2.96 12.90
CA LEU A 57 -12.14 -3.88 14.04
C LEU A 57 -12.11 -5.34 13.59
N ALA A 58 -12.87 -5.69 12.55
CA ALA A 58 -12.82 -7.00 11.91
C ALA A 58 -11.44 -7.26 11.29
N THR A 59 -10.85 -6.29 10.59
CA THR A 59 -9.49 -6.42 10.04
C THR A 59 -8.49 -6.79 11.15
N PHE A 60 -8.50 -6.10 12.29
CA PHE A 60 -7.62 -6.42 13.41
C PHE A 60 -7.95 -7.78 14.05
N TYR A 61 -9.23 -8.04 14.31
CA TYR A 61 -9.69 -9.28 14.94
C TYR A 61 -9.28 -10.51 14.13
N TYR A 62 -9.60 -10.53 12.83
CA TYR A 62 -9.32 -11.68 11.97
C TYR A 62 -7.82 -11.80 11.63
N SER A 63 -7.08 -10.68 11.58
CA SER A 63 -5.61 -10.74 11.43
C SER A 63 -4.96 -11.37 12.65
N LEU A 64 -5.36 -10.99 13.87
CA LEU A 64 -4.93 -11.65 15.10
C LEU A 64 -5.34 -13.13 15.13
N LYS A 65 -6.60 -13.42 14.79
CA LYS A 65 -7.17 -14.78 14.83
C LYS A 65 -6.51 -15.74 13.84
N SER A 66 -5.91 -15.21 12.76
CA SER A 66 -5.11 -16.00 11.83
C SER A 66 -3.79 -16.51 12.43
N VAL A 67 -3.32 -15.88 13.50
CA VAL A 67 -2.04 -16.21 14.17
C VAL A 67 -2.26 -16.88 15.52
N PHE A 68 -3.17 -16.32 16.34
CA PHE A 68 -3.46 -16.77 17.69
C PHE A 68 -4.73 -17.61 17.74
N SER A 69 -4.69 -18.72 18.49
CA SER A 69 -5.87 -19.58 18.64
C SER A 69 -7.00 -18.90 19.43
N ARG A 70 -6.69 -18.01 20.38
CA ARG A 70 -7.68 -17.28 21.19
C ARG A 70 -7.49 -15.78 21.05
N VAL A 71 -8.58 -15.09 20.71
CA VAL A 71 -8.64 -13.63 20.57
C VAL A 71 -9.89 -13.14 21.28
N THR A 72 -9.69 -12.26 22.25
CA THR A 72 -10.73 -11.64 23.07
C THR A 72 -10.66 -10.13 22.89
N VAL A 73 -11.81 -9.47 22.76
CA VAL A 73 -11.87 -8.01 22.64
C VAL A 73 -12.69 -7.45 23.79
N ILE A 74 -12.05 -6.66 24.64
CA ILE A 74 -12.73 -5.94 25.73
C ILE A 74 -13.32 -4.66 25.15
N PRO A 75 -14.65 -4.46 25.22
CA PRO A 75 -15.29 -3.27 24.69
C PRO A 75 -14.94 -2.03 25.53
N GLY A 76 -15.04 -0.86 24.91
CA GLY A 76 -14.82 0.43 25.56
C GLY A 76 -14.75 1.56 24.54
N ASP A 77 -14.60 2.80 25.01
CA ASP A 77 -14.22 3.92 24.14
C ASP A 77 -12.89 3.65 23.44
N ASN A 78 -12.05 2.82 24.05
CA ASN A 78 -11.00 2.11 23.38
C ASN A 78 -11.20 0.60 23.58
N ASN A 79 -11.25 -0.14 22.47
CA ASN A 79 -11.27 -1.59 22.50
C ASN A 79 -9.88 -2.10 22.83
N ILE A 80 -9.80 -3.03 23.78
CA ILE A 80 -8.55 -3.71 24.12
C ILE A 80 -8.59 -5.07 23.46
N PHE A 81 -7.70 -5.29 22.50
CA PHE A 81 -7.50 -6.59 21.90
C PHE A 81 -6.54 -7.40 22.76
N LEU A 82 -6.93 -8.64 23.06
CA LEU A 82 -6.14 -9.62 23.78
C LEU A 82 -5.99 -10.87 22.90
N ALA A 83 -4.77 -11.38 22.79
CA ALA A 83 -4.48 -12.58 22.02
C ALA A 83 -3.53 -13.51 22.80
N SER A 84 -3.81 -14.81 22.78
CA SER A 84 -3.02 -15.82 23.49
C SER A 84 -3.23 -17.20 22.85
N GLU A 85 -2.35 -18.15 23.17
CA GLU A 85 -2.60 -19.58 22.96
C GLU A 85 -3.31 -20.22 24.17
N GLY A 86 -3.14 -19.63 25.36
CA GLY A 86 -3.76 -20.04 26.61
C GLY A 86 -5.13 -19.39 26.87
N PRO A 87 -5.84 -19.80 27.94
CA PRO A 87 -7.10 -19.16 28.35
C PRO A 87 -6.88 -17.72 28.79
N VAL A 88 -7.64 -16.80 28.20
CA VAL A 88 -7.71 -15.41 28.64
C VAL A 88 -9.01 -15.23 29.41
N GLU A 89 -8.91 -15.23 30.74
CA GLU A 89 -10.04 -14.95 31.62
C GLU A 89 -10.43 -13.47 31.51
N ASP A 90 -11.67 -13.21 31.09
CA ASP A 90 -12.18 -11.86 30.85
C ASP A 90 -13.49 -11.58 31.60
N SER A 91 -13.81 -12.39 32.61
CA SER A 91 -14.94 -12.17 33.50
C SER A 91 -14.67 -11.04 34.49
N ASP A 92 -15.68 -10.23 34.76
CA ASP A 92 -15.63 -9.13 35.73
C ASP A 92 -15.33 -9.62 37.15
N GLN A 93 -15.92 -10.75 37.54
CA GLN A 93 -15.71 -11.39 38.84
C GLN A 93 -14.25 -11.82 39.03
N ALA A 94 -13.69 -12.60 38.11
CA ALA A 94 -12.32 -13.08 38.23
C ALA A 94 -11.30 -11.95 38.18
N LEU A 95 -11.52 -10.93 37.34
CA LEU A 95 -10.64 -9.75 37.28
C LEU A 95 -10.71 -8.91 38.56
N SER A 96 -11.89 -8.77 39.16
CA SER A 96 -12.05 -8.08 40.45
C SER A 96 -11.35 -8.82 41.58
N GLU A 97 -11.51 -10.14 41.66
CA GLU A 97 -10.82 -10.98 42.64
C GLU A 97 -9.29 -10.87 42.51
N ARG A 98 -8.76 -10.96 41.27
CA ARG A 98 -7.32 -10.78 41.00
C ARG A 98 -6.82 -9.40 41.38
N TRP A 99 -7.62 -8.36 41.15
CA TRP A 99 -7.27 -6.99 41.56
C TRP A 99 -7.12 -6.89 43.08
N HIS A 100 -8.06 -7.48 43.83
CA HIS A 100 -8.00 -7.51 45.29
C HIS A 100 -6.82 -8.34 45.81
N GLN A 101 -6.57 -9.51 45.22
CA GLN A 101 -5.44 -10.39 45.58
C GLN A 101 -4.09 -9.72 45.32
N ALA A 102 -3.98 -8.96 44.24
CA ALA A 102 -2.76 -8.23 43.88
C ALA A 102 -2.56 -6.94 44.68
N GLY A 103 -3.54 -6.51 45.49
CA GLY A 103 -3.44 -5.31 46.32
C GLY A 103 -3.19 -4.02 45.52
N LEU A 104 -3.72 -3.95 44.29
CA LEU A 104 -3.45 -2.84 43.38
C LEU A 104 -4.10 -1.55 43.89
N ASN A 105 -3.35 -0.45 43.92
CA ASN A 105 -3.88 0.87 44.26
C ASN A 105 -3.76 1.80 43.05
N THR A 106 -4.88 2.05 42.37
CA THR A 106 -4.94 2.80 41.10
C THR A 106 -5.78 4.06 41.26
N THR A 107 -5.37 5.16 40.63
CA THR A 107 -6.08 6.44 40.72
C THR A 107 -7.38 6.45 39.91
N PHE A 108 -7.37 5.86 38.71
CA PHE A 108 -8.48 5.94 37.75
C PHE A 108 -9.24 4.62 37.59
N PHE A 109 -8.54 3.52 37.34
CA PHE A 109 -9.16 2.21 37.21
C PHE A 109 -9.65 1.72 38.58
N ARG A 110 -10.87 1.19 38.64
CA ARG A 110 -11.43 0.56 39.84
C ARG A 110 -12.25 -0.66 39.44
N PRO A 111 -12.27 -1.73 40.26
CA PRO A 111 -12.98 -2.96 39.92
C PRO A 111 -14.48 -2.75 39.71
N GLU A 112 -15.09 -1.73 40.33
CA GLU A 112 -16.51 -1.40 40.16
C GLU A 112 -16.86 -0.96 38.73
N LEU A 113 -15.87 -0.59 37.91
CA LEU A 113 -16.07 -0.28 36.49
C LEU A 113 -16.18 -1.54 35.62
N LEU A 114 -15.71 -2.69 36.10
CA LEU A 114 -15.63 -3.94 35.32
C LEU A 114 -17.01 -4.45 34.90
N PRO A 115 -18.05 -4.51 35.76
CA PRO A 115 -19.38 -4.99 35.34
C PRO A 115 -19.99 -4.16 34.21
N GLY A 116 -19.79 -2.83 34.26
CA GLY A 116 -20.28 -1.91 33.23
C GLY A 116 -19.52 -2.01 31.90
N ARG A 117 -18.22 -2.29 31.96
CA ARG A 117 -17.38 -2.45 30.76
C ARG A 117 -17.50 -3.84 30.15
N LEU A 118 -17.50 -4.89 30.97
CA LEU A 118 -17.50 -6.30 30.54
C LEU A 118 -18.90 -6.92 30.45
N SER A 119 -19.95 -6.10 30.43
CA SER A 119 -21.32 -6.61 30.39
C SER A 119 -21.52 -7.54 29.17
N PRO A 120 -22.25 -8.67 29.34
CA PRO A 120 -22.45 -9.62 28.25
C PRO A 120 -23.08 -8.98 27.01
N ALA A 121 -24.00 -8.02 27.19
CA ALA A 121 -24.63 -7.29 26.10
C ALA A 121 -23.63 -6.45 25.28
N LYS A 122 -22.68 -5.76 25.93
CA LYS A 122 -21.66 -4.98 25.22
C LYS A 122 -20.67 -5.88 24.48
N LYS A 123 -20.23 -6.98 25.11
CA LYS A 123 -19.36 -7.97 24.45
C LYS A 123 -20.04 -8.58 23.22
N GLN A 124 -21.31 -8.97 23.36
CA GLN A 124 -22.09 -9.53 22.27
C GLN A 124 -22.29 -8.51 21.14
N TYR A 125 -22.70 -7.28 21.45
CA TYR A 125 -22.86 -6.22 20.45
C TYR A 125 -21.57 -5.98 19.66
N LEU A 126 -20.42 -5.85 20.34
CA LEU A 126 -19.13 -5.67 19.70
C LEU A 126 -18.82 -6.84 18.75
N MET A 127 -19.00 -8.06 19.24
CA MET A 127 -18.73 -9.25 18.45
C MET A 127 -19.67 -9.39 17.25
N ASP A 128 -20.96 -9.11 17.42
CA ASP A 128 -21.95 -9.11 16.34
C ASP A 128 -21.56 -8.11 15.24
N ARG A 129 -21.07 -6.92 15.62
CA ARG A 129 -20.58 -5.92 14.65
C ARG A 129 -19.34 -6.39 13.91
N ILE A 130 -18.39 -7.04 14.58
CA ILE A 130 -17.21 -7.64 13.94
C ILE A 130 -17.64 -8.77 12.98
N GLN A 131 -18.58 -9.62 13.40
CA GLN A 131 -19.06 -10.78 12.61
C GLN A 131 -19.98 -10.39 11.44
N THR A 132 -20.60 -9.21 11.48
CA THR A 132 -21.40 -8.68 10.36
C THR A 132 -20.55 -8.52 9.09
N VAL A 133 -19.23 -8.33 9.23
CA VAL A 133 -18.28 -8.23 8.13
C VAL A 133 -18.02 -9.62 7.54
N LYS A 134 -18.78 -10.00 6.49
CA LYS A 134 -18.72 -11.34 5.87
C LYS A 134 -17.38 -11.67 5.19
N GLN A 135 -16.69 -10.66 4.66
CA GLN A 135 -15.41 -10.81 3.96
C GLN A 135 -14.38 -9.85 4.57
N PRO A 136 -13.89 -10.17 5.78
CA PRO A 136 -12.86 -9.36 6.42
C PRO A 136 -11.57 -9.45 5.59
N ARG A 137 -10.93 -8.30 5.39
CA ARG A 137 -9.62 -8.24 4.73
C ARG A 137 -8.55 -8.29 5.81
N LEU A 138 -7.63 -9.23 5.71
CA LEU A 138 -6.50 -9.31 6.64
C LEU A 138 -5.48 -8.22 6.31
N ASN A 139 -4.84 -7.69 7.35
CA ASN A 139 -3.80 -6.69 7.19
C ASN A 139 -2.45 -7.39 7.07
N HIS A 140 -1.80 -7.24 5.92
CA HIS A 140 -0.50 -7.83 5.65
C HIS A 140 0.53 -6.74 5.35
N ASP A 141 1.80 -7.07 5.52
CA ASP A 141 2.92 -6.25 5.08
C ASP A 141 2.81 -5.83 3.60
N SER A 142 2.44 -6.78 2.73
CA SER A 142 2.26 -6.51 1.30
C SER A 142 0.89 -5.91 0.97
N HIS A 143 -0.08 -5.95 1.89
CA HIS A 143 -1.43 -5.40 1.72
C HIS A 143 -1.85 -4.59 2.97
N PRO A 144 -1.26 -3.39 3.17
CA PRO A 144 -1.43 -2.61 4.38
C PRO A 144 -2.79 -1.89 4.41
N ILE A 145 -3.90 -2.62 4.57
CA ILE A 145 -5.23 -2.03 4.42
C ILE A 145 -5.66 -1.13 5.59
N SER A 146 -5.10 -1.32 6.80
CA SER A 146 -5.61 -0.61 7.98
C SER A 146 -5.40 0.90 7.91
N TYR A 147 -4.36 1.39 7.20
CA TYR A 147 -4.19 2.84 7.04
C TYR A 147 -5.25 3.49 6.16
N PHE A 148 -5.84 2.76 5.22
CA PHE A 148 -6.98 3.26 4.44
C PHE A 148 -8.21 3.41 5.31
N PHE A 149 -8.47 2.43 6.19
CA PHE A 149 -9.55 2.53 7.15
C PHE A 149 -9.33 3.66 8.16
N SER A 150 -8.09 3.88 8.63
CA SER A 150 -7.76 5.04 9.48
C SER A 150 -8.00 6.36 8.74
N ALA A 151 -7.60 6.49 7.47
CA ALA A 151 -7.88 7.68 6.67
C ALA A 151 -9.39 7.91 6.48
N LEU A 152 -10.16 6.84 6.26
CA LEU A 152 -11.61 6.91 6.14
C LEU A 152 -12.28 7.34 7.46
N LEU A 153 -11.87 6.77 8.60
CA LEU A 153 -12.39 7.15 9.91
C LEU A 153 -12.03 8.60 10.26
N TRP A 154 -10.80 9.02 9.97
CA TRP A 154 -10.38 10.40 10.16
C TRP A 154 -11.22 11.36 9.30
N SER A 155 -11.49 11.00 8.05
CA SER A 155 -12.33 11.80 7.16
C SER A 155 -13.76 11.99 7.70
N LYS A 156 -14.29 11.10 8.54
CA LYS A 156 -15.65 11.28 9.11
C LYS A 156 -15.79 12.48 10.03
N GLN A 157 -14.69 12.96 10.60
CA GLN A 157 -14.69 14.18 11.41
C GLN A 157 -15.06 15.39 10.54
N PHE A 158 -14.80 15.30 9.24
CA PHE A 158 -15.07 16.31 8.23
C PHE A 158 -16.23 15.81 7.34
N LYS A 159 -17.43 16.41 7.45
CA LYS A 159 -18.62 15.98 6.68
C LYS A 159 -18.53 16.33 5.17
N GLY A 160 -17.34 16.33 4.58
CA GLY A 160 -17.07 16.77 3.23
C GLY A 160 -17.25 15.68 2.16
N PRO A 161 -17.07 16.05 0.88
CA PRO A 161 -17.17 15.12 -0.26
C PRO A 161 -16.15 13.97 -0.22
N GLU A 162 -15.01 14.15 0.44
CA GLU A 162 -13.95 13.16 0.62
C GLU A 162 -14.44 11.86 1.27
N LEU A 163 -15.31 11.97 2.28
CA LEU A 163 -15.89 10.80 2.96
C LEU A 163 -16.73 9.95 2.00
N LYS A 164 -17.49 10.60 1.11
CA LYS A 164 -18.30 9.90 0.10
C LYS A 164 -17.40 9.17 -0.90
N VAL A 165 -16.34 9.82 -1.36
CA VAL A 165 -15.38 9.21 -2.30
C VAL A 165 -14.69 8.00 -1.66
N LEU A 166 -14.11 8.16 -0.47
CA LEU A 166 -13.39 7.07 0.22
C LEU A 166 -14.30 5.89 0.57
N SER A 167 -15.51 6.15 1.08
CA SER A 167 -16.47 5.09 1.41
C SER A 167 -16.99 4.35 0.17
N GLN A 168 -17.12 5.05 -0.97
CA GLN A 168 -17.46 4.40 -2.24
C GLN A 168 -16.30 3.53 -2.74
N LEU A 169 -15.05 4.00 -2.65
CA LEU A 169 -13.86 3.24 -3.09
C LEU A 169 -13.75 1.85 -2.45
N LEU A 170 -14.18 1.69 -1.19
CA LEU A 170 -14.25 0.37 -0.54
C LEU A 170 -15.22 -0.60 -1.22
N LYS A 171 -16.32 -0.07 -1.76
CA LYS A 171 -17.38 -0.84 -2.41
C LYS A 171 -17.07 -1.10 -3.89
N VAL A 172 -16.15 -0.35 -4.47
CA VAL A 172 -15.76 -0.54 -5.87
C VAL A 172 -15.02 -1.87 -6.00
N LYS A 173 -15.56 -2.74 -6.86
CA LYS A 173 -14.92 -4.03 -7.17
C LYS A 173 -13.59 -3.81 -7.86
N ARG A 174 -12.65 -4.74 -7.67
CA ARG A 174 -11.36 -4.79 -8.36
C ARG A 174 -11.47 -4.47 -9.86
N PHE A 175 -12.48 -5.00 -10.54
CA PHE A 175 -12.74 -4.74 -11.95
C PHE A 175 -12.74 -3.26 -12.33
N TRP A 176 -13.46 -2.43 -11.58
CA TRP A 176 -13.61 -1.01 -11.90
C TRP A 176 -12.38 -0.18 -11.52
N LEU A 177 -11.65 -0.58 -10.49
CA LEU A 177 -10.42 0.11 -10.06
C LEU A 177 -9.21 -0.26 -10.93
N PHE A 178 -9.19 -1.47 -11.49
CA PHE A 178 -8.00 -2.05 -12.10
C PHE A 178 -8.23 -2.51 -13.54
N ASP A 179 -9.14 -3.47 -13.74
CA ASP A 179 -9.31 -4.12 -15.04
C ASP A 179 -9.83 -3.11 -16.07
N PHE A 180 -10.76 -2.23 -15.66
CA PHE A 180 -11.33 -1.21 -16.54
C PHE A 180 -10.31 -0.16 -17.00
N PRO A 181 -9.53 0.53 -16.13
CA PRO A 181 -8.46 1.43 -16.57
C PRO A 181 -7.43 0.73 -17.46
N LEU A 182 -7.05 -0.50 -17.12
CA LEU A 182 -6.11 -1.29 -17.91
C LEU A 182 -6.66 -1.61 -19.32
N LEU A 183 -7.92 -2.04 -19.41
CA LEU A 183 -8.62 -2.27 -20.68
C LEU A 183 -8.80 -0.98 -21.48
N LEU A 184 -9.03 0.15 -20.82
CA LEU A 184 -9.14 1.45 -21.48
C LEU A 184 -7.82 1.86 -22.12
N VAL A 185 -6.70 1.72 -21.40
CA VAL A 185 -5.36 1.99 -21.97
C VAL A 185 -5.07 1.05 -23.14
N LEU A 186 -5.38 -0.24 -22.99
CA LEU A 186 -5.23 -1.22 -24.07
C LEU A 186 -6.09 -0.84 -25.30
N LEU A 187 -7.34 -0.40 -25.09
CA LEU A 187 -8.23 0.05 -26.16
C LEU A 187 -7.65 1.28 -26.88
N ILE A 188 -7.13 2.26 -26.14
CA ILE A 188 -6.45 3.43 -26.72
C ILE A 188 -5.25 3.01 -27.58
N MET A 189 -4.44 2.06 -27.09
CA MET A 189 -3.31 1.50 -27.84
C MET A 189 -3.75 0.77 -29.12
N VAL A 190 -4.79 -0.06 -29.05
CA VAL A 190 -5.33 -0.79 -30.21
C VAL A 190 -5.92 0.16 -31.26
N VAL A 191 -6.79 1.09 -30.84
CA VAL A 191 -7.43 2.06 -31.76
C VAL A 191 -6.39 2.96 -32.41
N SER A 192 -5.40 3.45 -31.65
CA SER A 192 -4.32 4.26 -32.21
C SER A 192 -3.38 3.45 -33.12
N SER A 193 -3.20 2.15 -32.87
CA SER A 193 -2.46 1.26 -33.76
C SER A 193 -3.12 1.14 -35.13
N LEU A 194 -4.44 0.93 -35.16
CA LEU A 194 -5.24 0.85 -36.39
C LEU A 194 -5.27 2.17 -37.19
N ARG A 195 -5.17 3.32 -36.50
CA ARG A 195 -5.08 4.64 -37.13
C ARG A 195 -3.64 4.94 -37.57
N LYS A 196 -3.30 4.61 -38.83
CA LYS A 196 -1.95 4.83 -39.41
C LYS A 196 -1.42 6.27 -39.33
N LYS A 197 -2.30 7.28 -39.21
CA LYS A 197 -1.90 8.71 -39.19
C LYS A 197 -1.62 9.29 -37.81
N ASP A 198 -1.91 8.56 -36.73
CA ASP A 198 -1.86 9.13 -35.37
C ASP A 198 -0.47 8.99 -34.73
N ARG A 199 0.51 9.71 -35.30
CA ARG A 199 1.92 9.73 -34.82
C ARG A 199 2.07 10.46 -33.48
N LEU A 200 1.07 11.23 -33.06
CA LEU A 200 1.09 11.98 -31.81
C LEU A 200 1.00 11.01 -30.62
N VAL A 201 -0.02 10.15 -30.59
CA VAL A 201 -0.20 9.18 -29.49
C VAL A 201 1.02 8.27 -29.34
N GLN A 202 1.68 7.94 -30.45
CA GLN A 202 2.85 7.07 -30.50
C GLN A 202 4.04 7.57 -29.67
N TYR A 203 4.31 8.88 -29.67
CA TYR A 203 5.42 9.47 -28.93
C TYR A 203 5.02 9.99 -27.55
N LEU A 204 3.75 10.36 -27.36
CA LEU A 204 3.25 10.88 -26.09
C LEU A 204 3.01 9.77 -25.05
N LEU A 205 2.51 8.61 -25.49
CA LEU A 205 2.12 7.53 -24.59
C LEU A 205 3.31 6.95 -23.77
N PRO A 206 4.50 6.70 -24.36
CA PRO A 206 5.65 6.22 -23.58
C PRO A 206 6.11 7.23 -22.51
N LEU A 207 6.05 8.54 -22.79
CA LEU A 207 6.48 9.58 -21.83
C LEU A 207 5.53 9.66 -20.64
N TRP A 208 4.22 9.62 -20.89
CA TRP A 208 3.22 9.56 -19.81
C TRP A 208 3.34 8.26 -19.00
N LEU A 209 3.47 7.12 -19.69
CA LEU A 209 3.58 5.80 -19.07
C LEU A 209 4.86 5.68 -18.21
N MET A 210 5.95 6.28 -18.65
CA MET A 210 7.21 6.33 -17.92
C MET A 210 7.04 7.10 -16.60
N GLY A 211 6.50 8.32 -16.63
CA GLY A 211 6.26 9.12 -15.41
C GLY A 211 5.36 8.38 -14.42
N PHE A 212 4.27 7.80 -14.90
CA PHE A 212 3.39 6.98 -14.07
C PHE A 212 4.12 5.77 -13.46
N THR A 213 4.82 4.98 -14.29
CA THR A 213 5.46 3.73 -13.84
C THR A 213 6.60 3.98 -12.86
N THR A 214 7.45 4.97 -13.15
CA THR A 214 8.59 5.32 -12.29
C THR A 214 8.12 5.80 -10.92
N MET A 215 7.15 6.72 -10.87
CA MET A 215 6.62 7.23 -9.61
C MET A 215 5.92 6.14 -8.78
N VAL A 216 5.08 5.31 -9.41
CA VAL A 216 4.37 4.22 -8.71
C VAL A 216 5.36 3.18 -8.17
N THR A 217 6.37 2.83 -8.97
CA THR A 217 7.41 1.87 -8.55
C THR A 217 8.26 2.43 -7.43
N GLU A 218 8.64 3.70 -7.48
CA GLU A 218 9.42 4.35 -6.43
C GLU A 218 8.68 4.31 -5.09
N ILE A 219 7.42 4.73 -5.06
CA ILE A 219 6.58 4.65 -3.84
C ILE A 219 6.44 3.20 -3.38
N GLY A 220 6.17 2.26 -4.30
CA GLY A 220 6.02 0.84 -3.99
C GLY A 220 7.28 0.23 -3.38
N LEU A 221 8.46 0.55 -3.91
CA LEU A 221 9.76 0.08 -3.40
C LEU A 221 10.13 0.72 -2.06
N ILE A 222 9.83 2.02 -1.87
CA ILE A 222 10.00 2.71 -0.57
C ILE A 222 9.15 2.03 0.50
N LEU A 223 7.89 1.70 0.20
CA LEU A 223 7.03 1.01 1.16
C LEU A 223 7.45 -0.44 1.41
N ALA A 224 7.88 -1.16 0.37
CA ALA A 224 8.45 -2.49 0.53
C ALA A 224 9.69 -2.48 1.44
N PHE A 225 10.59 -1.51 1.22
CA PHE A 225 11.75 -1.28 2.07
C PHE A 225 11.33 -1.03 3.52
N GLN A 226 10.36 -0.13 3.75
CA GLN A 226 9.90 0.22 5.10
C GLN A 226 9.23 -0.96 5.81
N SER A 227 8.50 -1.81 5.09
CA SER A 227 7.87 -3.00 5.63
C SER A 227 8.94 -4.00 6.11
N LYS A 228 9.93 -4.32 5.29
CA LYS A 228 10.93 -5.36 5.61
C LYS A 228 12.09 -4.89 6.48
N LEU A 229 12.64 -3.72 6.21
CA LEU A 229 13.86 -3.21 6.85
C LEU A 229 13.58 -2.23 7.99
N GLY A 230 12.33 -1.80 8.14
CA GLY A 230 11.92 -0.94 9.24
C GLY A 230 12.16 0.54 9.00
N PHE A 231 12.93 1.15 9.89
CA PHE A 231 12.99 2.60 9.98
C PHE A 231 13.65 3.20 8.73
N ILE A 232 12.87 3.93 7.95
CA ILE A 232 13.28 4.48 6.65
C ILE A 232 13.82 5.91 6.74
N TYR A 233 13.61 6.61 7.86
CA TYR A 233 14.06 8.00 8.02
C TYR A 233 15.59 8.07 7.90
N GLY A 234 16.08 9.04 7.14
CA GLY A 234 17.48 9.15 6.71
C GLY A 234 17.80 8.34 5.45
N LYS A 235 17.28 7.11 5.32
CA LYS A 235 17.50 6.26 4.14
C LYS A 235 16.65 6.67 2.94
N ILE A 236 15.50 7.29 3.18
CA ILE A 236 14.62 7.79 2.11
C ILE A 236 15.33 8.80 1.19
N SER A 237 16.16 9.68 1.77
CA SER A 237 16.96 10.65 1.00
C SER A 237 17.96 9.94 0.08
N LEU A 238 18.55 8.84 0.53
CA LEU A 238 19.47 8.03 -0.28
C LEU A 238 18.71 7.25 -1.37
N LEU A 239 17.54 6.69 -1.07
CA LEU A 239 16.66 6.04 -2.07
C LEU A 239 16.32 7.03 -3.21
N PHE A 240 15.85 8.24 -2.87
CA PHE A 240 15.59 9.30 -3.83
C PHE A 240 16.85 9.73 -4.60
N THR A 241 17.98 9.86 -3.91
CA THR A 241 19.25 10.23 -4.55
C THR A 241 19.67 9.18 -5.59
N MET A 242 19.54 7.89 -5.28
CA MET A 242 19.87 6.81 -6.22
C MET A 242 18.95 6.84 -7.44
N PHE A 243 17.65 7.04 -7.26
CA PHE A 243 16.71 7.20 -8.37
C PHE A 243 17.05 8.42 -9.24
N MET A 244 17.25 9.59 -8.63
CA MET A 244 17.57 10.84 -9.34
C MET A 244 18.93 10.79 -10.04
N PHE A 245 19.94 10.20 -9.40
CA PHE A 245 21.25 9.98 -10.01
C PHE A 245 21.17 9.01 -11.18
N GLY A 246 20.33 7.97 -11.07
CA GLY A 246 19.97 7.08 -12.16
C GLY A 246 19.35 7.85 -13.32
N LEU A 247 18.35 8.68 -13.05
CA LEU A 247 17.65 9.51 -14.05
C LEU A 247 18.62 10.40 -14.82
N TYR A 248 19.51 11.11 -14.11
CA TYR A 248 20.58 11.91 -14.70
C TYR A 248 21.48 11.07 -15.60
N SER A 249 21.99 9.95 -15.07
CA SER A 249 22.93 9.07 -15.78
C SER A 249 22.30 8.48 -17.03
N GLY A 250 21.07 7.98 -16.93
CA GLY A 250 20.31 7.43 -18.04
C GLY A 250 20.05 8.44 -19.15
N SER A 251 19.62 9.65 -18.79
CA SER A 251 19.39 10.73 -19.77
C SER A 251 20.65 11.14 -20.51
N LYS A 252 21.77 11.27 -19.78
CA LYS A 252 23.08 11.63 -20.35
C LYS A 252 23.63 10.53 -21.29
N LEU A 253 23.52 9.26 -20.88
CA LEU A 253 23.95 8.12 -21.70
C LEU A 253 23.08 7.99 -22.96
N ALA A 254 21.77 8.20 -22.82
CA ALA A 254 20.83 8.11 -23.92
C ALA A 254 20.91 9.29 -24.90
N GLN A 255 21.42 10.46 -24.50
CA GLN A 255 21.46 11.66 -25.35
C GLN A 255 22.10 11.43 -26.73
N LYS A 256 23.24 10.71 -26.78
CA LYS A 256 23.93 10.41 -28.04
C LYS A 256 23.15 9.41 -28.90
N SER A 257 22.55 8.41 -28.26
CA SER A 257 21.74 7.38 -28.91
C SER A 257 20.36 7.91 -29.33
N ALA A 258 19.81 8.91 -28.63
CA ALA A 258 18.53 9.53 -28.92
C ALA A 258 18.55 10.26 -30.27
N ALA A 259 19.68 10.89 -30.61
CA ALA A 259 19.85 11.56 -31.91
C ALA A 259 19.85 10.58 -33.10
N ARG A 260 20.18 9.30 -32.87
CA ARG A 260 20.23 8.24 -33.90
C ARG A 260 19.15 7.17 -33.72
N GLY A 261 18.41 7.24 -32.62
CA GLY A 261 17.51 6.21 -32.13
C GLY A 261 16.10 6.42 -32.66
N GLY A 262 15.49 5.34 -33.11
CA GLY A 262 14.08 5.30 -33.50
C GLY A 262 13.22 4.57 -32.47
N LEU A 263 12.05 4.14 -32.92
CA LEU A 263 11.09 3.37 -32.12
C LEU A 263 11.68 2.06 -31.57
N LYS A 264 12.59 1.42 -32.31
CA LYS A 264 13.35 0.24 -31.83
C LYS A 264 14.07 0.49 -30.52
N LEU A 265 14.74 1.64 -30.38
CA LEU A 265 15.46 1.97 -29.16
C LEU A 265 14.49 2.18 -27.99
N LEU A 266 13.35 2.85 -28.22
CA LEU A 266 12.28 2.96 -27.23
C LEU A 266 11.74 1.59 -26.81
N ALA A 267 11.51 0.68 -27.77
CA ALA A 267 11.05 -0.68 -27.48
C ALA A 267 12.06 -1.46 -26.64
N VAL A 268 13.37 -1.34 -26.92
CA VAL A 268 14.42 -1.98 -26.11
C VAL A 268 14.43 -1.44 -24.68
N ILE A 269 14.33 -0.12 -24.49
CA ILE A 269 14.30 0.46 -23.14
C ILE A 269 13.01 0.05 -22.40
N GLN A 270 11.87 0.03 -23.10
CA GLN A 270 10.59 -0.43 -22.57
C GLN A 270 10.60 -1.91 -22.16
N ALA A 271 11.29 -2.77 -22.92
CA ALA A 271 11.53 -4.16 -22.54
C ALA A 271 12.37 -4.25 -21.26
N GLY A 272 13.38 -3.38 -21.13
CA GLY A 272 14.15 -3.21 -19.90
C GLY A 272 13.27 -2.88 -18.70
N PHE A 273 12.28 -1.98 -18.85
CA PHE A 273 11.29 -1.66 -17.80
C PHE A 273 10.49 -2.88 -17.38
N VAL A 274 9.96 -3.66 -18.34
CA VAL A 274 9.18 -4.86 -18.05
C VAL A 274 10.01 -5.88 -17.25
N LEU A 275 11.26 -6.12 -17.67
CA LEU A 275 12.17 -7.02 -16.97
C LEU A 275 12.52 -6.51 -15.57
N LEU A 276 12.78 -5.20 -15.42
CA LEU A 276 13.10 -4.61 -14.13
C LEU A 276 11.90 -4.62 -13.17
N LEU A 277 10.68 -4.41 -13.67
CA LEU A 277 9.47 -4.52 -12.88
C LEU A 277 9.22 -5.96 -12.42
N ALA A 278 9.48 -6.95 -13.29
CA ALA A 278 9.43 -8.36 -12.91
C ALA A 278 10.50 -8.70 -11.84
N ALA A 279 11.72 -8.18 -11.99
CA ALA A 279 12.76 -8.32 -10.98
C ALA A 279 12.37 -7.65 -9.65
N SER A 280 11.77 -6.45 -9.71
CA SER A 280 11.27 -5.72 -8.53
C SER A 280 10.17 -6.50 -7.81
N GLN A 281 9.27 -7.16 -8.56
CA GLN A 281 8.22 -7.99 -7.99
C GLN A 281 8.77 -9.18 -7.19
N LEU A 282 9.89 -9.75 -7.60
CA LEU A 282 10.57 -10.84 -6.90
C LEU A 282 11.42 -10.32 -5.74
N ALA A 283 12.06 -9.17 -5.93
CA ALA A 283 13.02 -8.60 -4.98
C ALA A 283 12.38 -7.73 -3.89
N LYS A 284 11.09 -7.38 -3.98
CA LYS A 284 10.40 -6.53 -3.00
C LYS A 284 10.36 -7.11 -1.58
N SER A 285 10.55 -8.42 -1.43
CA SER A 285 10.63 -9.11 -0.14
C SER A 285 12.07 -9.32 0.34
N SER A 286 13.05 -8.69 -0.33
CA SER A 286 14.46 -8.81 0.05
C SER A 286 14.74 -8.14 1.40
N GLU A 287 15.57 -8.78 2.21
CA GLU A 287 16.09 -8.22 3.46
C GLU A 287 17.42 -7.47 3.25
N ILE A 288 17.83 -7.24 2.00
CA ILE A 288 19.10 -6.61 1.66
C ILE A 288 18.85 -5.18 1.15
N GLU A 289 19.32 -4.19 1.89
CA GLU A 289 19.11 -2.76 1.57
C GLU A 289 19.64 -2.38 0.18
N ALA A 290 20.81 -2.90 -0.18
CA ALA A 290 21.47 -2.63 -1.45
C ALA A 290 20.61 -2.98 -2.68
N VAL A 291 19.71 -3.96 -2.55
CA VAL A 291 18.80 -4.37 -3.63
C VAL A 291 17.85 -3.24 -3.98
N TYR A 292 17.27 -2.57 -2.99
CA TYR A 292 16.35 -1.44 -3.24
C TYR A 292 17.07 -0.24 -3.84
N TYR A 293 18.29 0.07 -3.39
CA TYR A 293 19.10 1.14 -3.98
C TYR A 293 19.43 0.85 -5.45
N LEU A 294 19.79 -0.39 -5.78
CA LEU A 294 20.11 -0.79 -7.13
C LEU A 294 18.87 -0.81 -8.04
N LEU A 295 17.74 -1.30 -7.54
CA LEU A 295 16.46 -1.28 -8.27
C LEU A 295 16.04 0.16 -8.59
N LEU A 296 16.10 1.07 -7.63
CA LEU A 296 15.76 2.48 -7.86
C LEU A 296 16.76 3.16 -8.81
N LEU A 297 18.06 2.89 -8.66
CA LEU A 297 19.08 3.40 -9.58
C LEU A 297 18.82 2.96 -11.02
N THR A 298 18.62 1.66 -11.22
CA THR A 298 18.36 1.09 -12.56
C THR A 298 17.03 1.58 -13.13
N MET A 299 16.01 1.75 -12.29
CA MET A 299 14.73 2.34 -12.69
C MET A 299 14.89 3.79 -13.13
N GLY A 300 15.69 4.56 -12.39
CA GLY A 300 16.07 5.92 -12.78
C GLY A 300 16.81 5.93 -14.12
N VAL A 301 17.80 5.05 -14.32
CA VAL A 301 18.56 4.96 -15.59
C VAL A 301 17.63 4.69 -16.78
N LEU A 302 16.71 3.73 -16.65
CA LEU A 302 15.75 3.44 -17.70
C LEU A 302 14.77 4.60 -17.93
N GLY A 303 14.27 5.22 -16.86
CA GLY A 303 13.41 6.40 -16.95
C GLY A 303 14.09 7.56 -17.68
N GLY A 304 15.34 7.88 -17.31
CA GLY A 304 16.10 8.95 -17.95
C GLY A 304 16.36 8.66 -19.44
N ALA A 305 16.59 7.39 -19.77
CA ALA A 305 16.77 6.96 -21.15
C ALA A 305 15.48 7.09 -21.99
N ILE A 306 14.32 6.62 -21.48
CA ILE A 306 13.02 6.81 -22.16
C ILE A 306 12.73 8.29 -22.34
N PHE A 307 12.92 9.11 -21.30
CA PHE A 307 12.66 10.54 -21.36
C PHE A 307 13.48 11.22 -22.47
N SER A 308 14.80 10.95 -22.52
CA SER A 308 15.71 11.55 -23.51
C SER A 308 15.37 11.14 -24.95
N VAL A 309 15.17 9.84 -25.19
CA VAL A 309 14.84 9.30 -26.53
C VAL A 309 13.44 9.74 -26.96
N GLY A 310 12.45 9.62 -26.07
CA GLY A 310 11.06 9.96 -26.35
C GLY A 310 10.89 11.45 -26.63
N ASN A 311 11.55 12.33 -25.87
CA ASN A 311 11.46 13.76 -26.08
C ASN A 311 12.17 14.20 -27.37
N THR A 312 13.29 13.57 -27.73
CA THR A 312 13.96 13.85 -29.01
C THR A 312 13.09 13.46 -30.20
N LEU A 313 12.44 12.28 -30.15
CA LEU A 313 11.50 11.84 -31.18
C LEU A 313 10.27 12.75 -31.27
N LEU A 314 9.75 13.20 -30.13
CA LEU A 314 8.64 14.15 -30.07
C LEU A 314 9.01 15.49 -30.71
N LEU A 315 10.19 16.04 -30.37
CA LEU A 315 10.67 17.33 -30.89
C LEU A 315 10.94 17.29 -32.40
N ASN A 316 11.45 16.17 -32.91
CA ASN A 316 11.64 15.96 -34.35
C ASN A 316 10.31 15.95 -35.12
N TRP A 317 9.21 15.54 -34.47
CA TRP A 317 7.88 15.52 -35.07
C TRP A 317 7.11 16.84 -34.88
N ARG A 318 7.17 17.42 -33.68
CA ARG A 318 6.51 18.69 -33.34
C ARG A 318 7.39 19.47 -32.37
N THR A 319 7.72 20.70 -32.75
CA THR A 319 8.48 21.63 -31.91
C THR A 319 7.64 22.14 -30.74
N SER A 320 7.54 21.33 -29.69
CA SER A 320 6.90 21.69 -28.42
C SER A 320 7.78 21.23 -27.25
N TYR A 321 8.63 22.15 -26.78
CA TYR A 321 9.62 21.87 -25.74
C TYR A 321 9.03 21.47 -24.39
N GLY A 322 7.79 21.91 -24.09
CA GLY A 322 7.14 21.62 -22.81
C GLY A 322 6.27 20.37 -22.79
N LEU A 323 5.86 19.83 -23.94
CA LEU A 323 4.83 18.80 -24.00
C LEU A 323 5.31 17.47 -23.40
N GLY A 324 6.54 17.04 -23.70
CA GLY A 324 7.11 15.82 -23.15
C GLY A 324 7.22 15.87 -21.63
N TYR A 325 7.72 16.99 -21.09
CA TYR A 325 7.82 17.22 -19.65
C TYR A 325 6.45 17.29 -18.97
N ALA A 326 5.47 17.97 -19.58
CA ALA A 326 4.12 18.06 -19.02
C ALA A 326 3.45 16.68 -18.90
N LEU A 327 3.68 15.77 -19.86
CA LEU A 327 3.14 14.41 -19.81
C LEU A 327 3.82 13.54 -18.76
N ASP A 328 5.13 13.65 -18.62
CA ASP A 328 5.88 12.98 -17.56
C ASP A 328 5.39 13.41 -16.17
N LEU A 329 5.24 14.73 -15.95
CA LEU A 329 4.67 15.27 -14.73
C LEU A 329 3.22 14.82 -14.50
N PHE A 330 2.40 14.80 -15.54
CA PHE A 330 1.00 14.36 -15.41
C PHE A 330 0.89 12.87 -15.07
N GLY A 331 1.72 12.04 -15.72
CA GLY A 331 1.84 10.61 -15.41
C GLY A 331 2.30 10.40 -13.97
N SER A 332 3.35 11.10 -13.56
CA SER A 332 3.90 11.03 -12.20
C SER A 332 2.90 11.51 -11.14
N PHE A 333 2.17 12.60 -11.40
CA PHE A 333 1.13 13.10 -10.51
C PHE A 333 0.02 12.07 -10.30
N LEU A 334 -0.52 11.49 -11.38
CA LEU A 334 -1.53 10.44 -11.29
C LEU A 334 -0.97 9.19 -10.59
N GLY A 335 0.28 8.83 -10.89
CA GLY A 335 0.99 7.72 -10.28
C GLY A 335 1.09 7.91 -8.76
N ALA A 336 1.57 9.06 -8.30
CA ALA A 336 1.68 9.37 -6.88
C ALA A 336 0.33 9.33 -6.17
N LEU A 337 -0.67 10.03 -6.71
CA LEU A 337 -2.00 10.13 -6.12
C LEU A 337 -2.68 8.76 -6.01
N LEU A 338 -2.67 7.98 -7.10
CA LEU A 338 -3.34 6.68 -7.14
C LEU A 338 -2.58 5.62 -6.37
N ALA A 339 -1.24 5.59 -6.43
CA ALA A 339 -0.44 4.62 -5.70
C ALA A 339 -0.66 4.74 -4.19
N SER A 340 -0.46 5.93 -3.61
CA SER A 340 -0.51 6.12 -2.16
C SER A 340 -1.92 5.99 -1.60
N SER A 341 -2.92 6.49 -2.33
CA SER A 341 -4.28 6.66 -1.80
C SER A 341 -5.20 5.48 -2.11
N VAL A 342 -4.98 4.79 -3.24
CA VAL A 342 -5.95 3.79 -3.76
C VAL A 342 -5.29 2.44 -4.00
N PHE A 343 -4.22 2.38 -4.79
CA PHE A 343 -3.67 1.09 -5.24
C PHE A 343 -2.97 0.33 -4.12
N ILE A 344 -2.03 0.95 -3.41
CA ILE A 344 -1.28 0.23 -2.36
C ILE A 344 -2.20 -0.27 -1.22
N PRO A 345 -3.10 0.54 -0.64
CA PRO A 345 -3.92 0.06 0.48
C PRO A 345 -4.97 -0.97 0.06
N LEU A 346 -5.53 -0.85 -1.15
CA LEU A 346 -6.64 -1.71 -1.58
C LEU A 346 -6.19 -2.94 -2.36
N LEU A 347 -5.12 -2.82 -3.16
CA LEU A 347 -4.60 -3.89 -4.01
C LEU A 347 -3.35 -4.56 -3.41
N GLY A 348 -2.64 -3.86 -2.53
CA GLY A 348 -1.32 -4.28 -2.08
C GLY A 348 -0.23 -4.14 -3.14
N LEU A 349 1.00 -4.42 -2.72
CA LEU A 349 2.20 -4.31 -3.53
C LEU A 349 2.23 -5.39 -4.64
N ASP A 350 1.76 -6.60 -4.35
CA ASP A 350 1.81 -7.72 -5.31
C ASP A 350 1.02 -7.43 -6.59
N LEU A 351 -0.23 -6.98 -6.45
CA LEU A 351 -1.08 -6.62 -7.58
C LEU A 351 -0.67 -5.30 -8.22
N LEU A 352 -0.09 -4.37 -7.46
CA LEU A 352 0.44 -3.11 -7.99
C LEU A 352 1.55 -3.36 -9.01
N PHE A 353 2.55 -4.15 -8.66
CA PHE A 353 3.64 -4.48 -9.58
C PHE A 353 3.14 -5.29 -10.79
N LEU A 354 2.17 -6.19 -10.60
CA LEU A 354 1.53 -6.88 -11.71
C LEU A 354 0.82 -5.91 -12.68
N LEU A 355 0.12 -4.88 -12.15
CA LEU A 355 -0.47 -3.82 -12.98
C LEU A 355 0.59 -3.16 -13.86
N LEU A 356 1.70 -2.76 -13.24
CA LEU A 356 2.77 -2.05 -13.93
C LEU A 356 3.43 -2.92 -14.99
N ILE A 357 3.66 -4.21 -14.70
CA ILE A 357 4.19 -5.17 -15.67
C ILE A 357 3.26 -5.27 -16.88
N LEU A 358 1.95 -5.45 -16.67
CA LEU A 358 0.96 -5.55 -17.75
C LEU A 358 0.90 -4.26 -18.57
N LEU A 359 0.81 -3.11 -17.90
CA LEU A 359 0.73 -1.80 -18.53
C LEU A 359 1.96 -1.51 -19.40
N ASN A 360 3.16 -1.80 -18.88
CA ASN A 360 4.42 -1.62 -19.60
C ASN A 360 4.61 -2.66 -20.72
N SER A 361 4.08 -3.86 -20.55
CA SER A 361 4.06 -4.90 -21.61
C SER A 361 3.15 -4.48 -22.76
N PHE A 362 1.99 -3.88 -22.48
CA PHE A 362 1.12 -3.32 -23.52
C PHE A 362 1.80 -2.16 -24.24
N GLY A 363 2.50 -1.28 -23.50
CA GLY A 363 3.34 -0.23 -24.10
C GLY A 363 4.42 -0.79 -25.02
N LEU A 364 5.10 -1.86 -24.61
CA LEU A 364 6.10 -2.55 -25.43
C LEU A 364 5.50 -3.12 -26.72
N ILE A 365 4.41 -3.87 -26.61
CA ILE A 365 3.72 -4.47 -27.77
C ILE A 365 3.27 -3.36 -28.74
N TYR A 366 2.73 -2.26 -28.21
CA TYR A 366 2.32 -1.11 -29.00
C TYR A 366 3.47 -0.51 -29.81
N LEU A 367 4.64 -0.31 -29.18
CA LEU A 367 5.84 0.20 -29.87
C LEU A 367 6.35 -0.77 -30.94
N LEU A 368 6.33 -2.08 -30.69
CA LEU A 368 6.76 -3.10 -31.66
C LEU A 368 5.83 -3.14 -32.88
N VAL A 369 4.50 -3.09 -32.68
CA VAL A 369 3.53 -3.07 -33.77
C VAL A 369 3.69 -1.81 -34.62
N LYS A 370 3.98 -0.67 -34.01
CA LYS A 370 4.22 0.60 -34.72
C LYS A 370 5.58 0.70 -35.41
N ASP A 371 6.57 -0.08 -35.00
CA ASP A 371 7.87 -0.16 -35.70
C ASP A 371 7.79 -1.06 -36.95
N LEU A 372 6.88 -2.04 -36.95
CA LEU A 372 6.62 -2.94 -38.07
C LEU A 372 5.69 -2.35 -39.15
N ALA A 373 4.89 -1.34 -38.82
CA ALA A 373 3.84 -0.75 -39.67
C ALA A 373 4.26 0.60 -40.28
#